data_AF-A0A7X3FHV1-F1
#
_entry.id   AF-A0A7X3FHV1-F1
#
_cell.length_a   1.000
_cell.length_b   1.000
_cell.length_c   1.000
_cell.angle_alpha   90.00
_cell.angle_beta   90.00
_cell.angle_gamma   90.00
#
_symmetry.space_group_name_H-M   'P 1'
#
loop_
_entity.id
_entity.type
_entity.pdbx_description
1 polymer ?
#
loop_
_entity_poly.entity_id
_entity_poly.type
_entity_poly.pdbx_seq_one_letter_code
_entity_poly.pdbx_strand_id
1 'polypeptide(L)'
;MFDVIKKWFWYDWLLLLIRLLSCVSLLLTEIQVRNELTLPLAIVLFWQIAAFSIPWLALLLNYKSYLITEMILFGGIVLYLVTLFPQAYLTYIVPAFLIAANSAGKSYKWTAPITVIGFPVLILLFSQIDKGGVIFINYGLAYTLGFAFHLLVVNHRQNEIIRDQNYIMKQYMSQIERITLLEERNRLSKDLHDTMGHSYTTIIMGLETLKPELATEAGQEKLGSLLQVARKSMNNVRSYLHGIESDQESLPLVESLKQLTEDFEENARVKVGFRTYGEDHPLPKQAQMAFYRCLQESLTNAVRHGGSTEIDVSLQFEDRQTRLEIRDNGRGADRLQDGFGLKAMKERAFNLQGQVSVYSGSDEGTVVMCTLPRQVEQPEEVIRLLLADDQPFIRESLRTILEEHKDLQVAGLAADGQEAVEMCGTLEPDLVVMDLDMPNMDGLSATQAIKCKWPHIRIVILTTFQDVERAMEVLRSGADGYLLKSIEPRELAETIRLVHRGGTMIAQDISSKLFEEADLPAAALHKEPAAAEERPTEQREAENEYGLTPREIEILQFLSRGLRYKTIAAKLYLSDGTVRNYASAVYAKLDVRNREEAVQKAAEAGLL
;
A
#
# COMPACT_ATOMS: atom_id res chain seq x y z
N MET A 1 -21.78 18.24 -21.25
CA MET A 1 -22.01 19.62 -21.72
C MET A 1 -22.31 20.62 -20.59
N PHE A 2 -22.53 20.18 -19.34
CA PHE A 2 -22.86 21.05 -18.19
C PHE A 2 -21.72 21.25 -17.15
N ASP A 3 -20.47 20.89 -17.45
CA ASP A 3 -19.31 21.14 -16.56
C ASP A 3 -18.76 22.58 -16.60
N VAL A 4 -19.39 23.47 -17.39
CA VAL A 4 -18.93 24.87 -17.59
C VAL A 4 -19.62 25.84 -16.63
N ILE A 5 -20.53 25.38 -15.78
CA ILE A 5 -21.23 26.27 -14.84
C ILE A 5 -20.28 26.58 -13.68
N LYS A 6 -19.76 27.81 -13.65
CA LYS A 6 -19.06 28.39 -12.49
C LYS A 6 -19.88 28.04 -11.23
N LYS A 7 -19.30 27.29 -10.27
CA LYS A 7 -19.96 27.10 -8.96
C LYS A 7 -20.01 28.46 -8.27
N TRP A 8 -21.22 28.92 -7.94
CA TRP A 8 -21.40 30.20 -7.28
C TRP A 8 -21.07 30.05 -5.81
N PHE A 9 -20.24 30.95 -5.32
CA PHE A 9 -19.99 31.11 -3.90
C PHE A 9 -20.96 32.16 -3.32
N TRP A 10 -21.06 32.22 -1.99
CA TRP A 10 -21.95 33.16 -1.30
C TRP A 10 -21.73 34.63 -1.71
N TYR A 11 -20.49 35.00 -2.06
CA TYR A 11 -20.16 36.35 -2.53
C TYR A 11 -20.63 36.63 -3.96
N ASP A 12 -20.75 35.63 -4.84
CA ASP A 12 -21.32 35.82 -6.17
C ASP A 12 -22.82 36.17 -6.05
N TRP A 13 -23.53 35.52 -5.12
CA TRP A 13 -24.92 35.85 -4.78
C TRP A 13 -25.07 37.25 -4.20
N LEU A 14 -24.13 37.68 -3.35
CA LEU A 14 -24.10 39.04 -2.82
C LEU A 14 -23.95 40.09 -3.94
N LEU A 15 -23.04 39.88 -4.89
CA LEU A 15 -22.84 40.79 -6.03
C LEU A 15 -24.08 40.83 -6.93
N LEU A 16 -24.74 39.69 -7.17
CA LEU A 16 -26.00 39.65 -7.91
C LEU A 16 -27.11 40.44 -7.18
N LEU A 17 -27.21 40.30 -5.85
CA LEU A 17 -28.20 41.00 -5.05
C LEU A 17 -28.00 42.52 -5.12
N ILE A 18 -26.75 43.00 -4.97
CA ILE A 18 -26.41 44.42 -5.09
C ILE A 18 -26.82 44.95 -6.47
N ARG A 19 -26.53 44.19 -7.53
CA ARG A 19 -26.90 44.54 -8.91
C ARG A 19 -28.42 44.59 -9.10
N LEU A 20 -29.14 43.62 -8.57
CA LEU A 20 -30.60 43.54 -8.67
C LEU A 20 -31.25 44.73 -7.97
N LEU A 21 -30.80 45.08 -6.77
CA LEU A 21 -31.27 46.26 -6.04
C LEU A 21 -31.03 47.55 -6.83
N SER A 22 -29.84 47.71 -7.42
CA SER A 22 -29.52 48.86 -8.26
C SER A 22 -30.39 48.93 -9.52
N CYS A 23 -30.67 47.79 -10.15
CA CYS A 23 -31.52 47.71 -11.33
C CYS A 23 -32.98 48.08 -10.99
N VAL A 24 -33.53 47.55 -9.89
CA VAL A 24 -34.87 47.90 -9.42
C VAL A 24 -34.97 49.39 -9.08
N SER A 25 -33.98 49.95 -8.40
CA SER A 25 -33.93 51.39 -8.09
C SER A 25 -33.94 52.26 -9.36
N LEU A 26 -33.15 51.88 -10.37
CA LEU A 26 -33.12 52.56 -11.66
C LEU A 26 -34.47 52.47 -12.39
N LEU A 27 -35.08 51.28 -12.39
CA LEU A 27 -36.39 51.04 -13.02
C LEU A 27 -37.49 51.90 -12.38
N LEU A 28 -37.51 52.02 -11.05
CA LEU A 28 -38.47 52.86 -10.35
C LEU A 28 -38.30 54.34 -10.72
N THR A 29 -37.05 54.78 -10.87
CA THR A 29 -36.71 56.15 -11.26
C THR A 29 -37.15 56.45 -12.70
N GLU A 30 -36.88 55.54 -13.64
CA GLU A 30 -37.31 55.67 -15.04
C GLU A 30 -38.84 55.69 -15.18
N ILE A 31 -39.57 54.92 -14.36
CA ILE A 31 -41.03 54.94 -14.35
C ILE A 31 -41.55 56.29 -13.82
N GLN A 32 -40.95 56.83 -12.76
CA GLN A 32 -41.35 58.10 -12.16
C GLN A 32 -41.15 59.26 -13.13
N VAL A 33 -40.09 59.20 -13.94
CA VAL A 33 -39.67 60.28 -14.85
C VAL A 33 -40.05 60.00 -16.31
N ARG A 34 -41.01 59.08 -16.55
CA ARG A 34 -41.42 58.59 -17.88
C ARG A 34 -41.71 59.70 -18.89
N ASN A 35 -42.29 60.81 -18.45
CA ASN A 35 -42.73 61.90 -19.33
C ASN A 35 -41.59 62.83 -19.78
N GLU A 36 -40.42 62.71 -19.17
CA GLU A 36 -39.24 63.55 -19.46
C GLU A 36 -38.17 62.77 -20.26
N LEU A 37 -38.43 61.50 -20.59
CA LEU A 37 -37.56 60.68 -21.44
C LEU A 37 -37.70 61.06 -22.92
N THR A 38 -36.57 61.16 -23.63
CA THR A 38 -36.55 61.41 -25.08
C THR A 38 -36.84 60.16 -25.91
N LEU A 39 -36.52 58.98 -25.37
CA LEU A 39 -36.87 57.67 -25.95
C LEU A 39 -38.15 57.11 -25.32
N PRO A 40 -38.96 56.34 -26.08
CA PRO A 40 -40.08 55.60 -25.52
C PRO A 40 -39.64 54.70 -24.37
N LEU A 41 -40.41 54.68 -23.26
CA LEU A 41 -40.07 53.90 -22.07
C LEU A 41 -39.81 52.42 -22.39
N ALA A 42 -40.54 51.83 -23.34
CA ALA A 42 -40.34 50.44 -23.74
C ALA A 42 -38.91 50.16 -24.25
N ILE A 43 -38.29 51.13 -24.95
CA ILE A 43 -36.92 51.01 -25.46
C ILE A 43 -35.92 51.12 -24.31
N VAL A 44 -36.14 52.06 -23.39
CA VAL A 44 -35.27 52.25 -22.21
C VAL A 44 -35.32 51.02 -21.30
N LEU A 45 -36.51 50.48 -21.02
CA LEU A 45 -36.69 49.24 -20.26
C LEU A 45 -36.04 48.04 -20.95
N PHE A 46 -36.17 47.92 -22.27
CA PHE A 46 -35.50 46.84 -23.01
C PHE A 46 -33.97 46.95 -22.89
N TRP A 47 -33.42 48.17 -23.02
CA TRP A 47 -31.99 48.41 -22.82
C TRP A 47 -31.58 48.10 -21.39
N GLN A 48 -32.37 48.48 -20.39
CA GLN A 48 -32.10 48.18 -18.98
C GLN A 48 -32.06 46.66 -18.72
N ILE A 49 -33.03 45.91 -19.26
CA ILE A 49 -33.04 44.44 -19.18
C ILE A 49 -31.80 43.85 -19.85
N ALA A 50 -31.44 44.34 -21.05
CA ALA A 50 -30.23 43.92 -21.74
C ALA A 50 -28.96 44.24 -20.94
N ALA A 51 -28.87 45.43 -20.34
CA ALA A 51 -27.76 45.85 -19.49
C ALA A 51 -27.69 45.03 -18.19
N PHE A 52 -28.80 44.50 -17.69
CA PHE A 52 -28.81 43.59 -16.56
C PHE A 52 -28.37 42.16 -16.94
N SER A 53 -28.97 41.59 -17.99
CA SER A 53 -28.84 40.17 -18.34
C SER A 53 -27.59 39.82 -19.14
N ILE A 54 -27.22 40.64 -20.14
CA ILE A 54 -26.13 40.30 -21.07
C ILE A 54 -24.77 40.21 -20.36
N PRO A 55 -24.38 41.15 -19.47
CA PRO A 55 -23.11 41.03 -18.78
C PRO A 55 -23.05 39.77 -17.93
N TRP A 56 -24.13 39.42 -17.23
CA TRP A 56 -24.15 38.24 -16.38
C TRP A 56 -24.03 36.93 -17.18
N LEU A 57 -24.67 36.86 -18.35
CA LEU A 57 -24.45 35.75 -19.29
C LEU A 57 -23.01 35.71 -19.79
N ALA A 58 -22.41 36.86 -20.06
CA ALA A 58 -21.01 36.97 -20.45
C ALA A 58 -20.05 36.54 -19.33
N LEU A 59 -20.42 36.72 -18.05
CA LEU A 59 -19.64 36.28 -16.89
C LEU A 59 -19.51 34.75 -16.82
N LEU A 60 -20.52 34.02 -17.30
CA LEU A 60 -20.48 32.55 -17.39
C LEU A 60 -19.49 32.06 -18.46
N LEU A 61 -19.23 32.87 -19.49
CA LEU A 61 -18.30 32.54 -20.57
C LEU A 61 -16.88 33.00 -20.27
N ASN A 62 -16.70 34.30 -19.99
CA ASN A 62 -15.39 34.91 -19.74
C ASN A 62 -15.55 36.24 -18.98
N TYR A 63 -14.80 36.40 -17.89
CA TYR A 63 -14.80 37.64 -17.10
C TYR A 63 -14.40 38.88 -17.93
N LYS A 64 -13.56 38.74 -18.96
CA LYS A 64 -13.23 39.87 -19.86
C LYS A 64 -14.44 40.33 -20.66
N SER A 65 -15.26 39.39 -21.14
CA SER A 65 -16.49 39.69 -21.87
C SER A 65 -17.49 40.40 -20.96
N TYR A 66 -17.64 39.94 -19.70
CA TYR A 66 -18.43 40.64 -18.67
C TYR A 66 -18.02 42.12 -18.57
N LEU A 67 -16.73 42.40 -18.34
CA LEU A 67 -16.23 43.76 -18.14
C LEU A 67 -16.54 44.68 -19.34
N ILE A 68 -16.40 44.17 -20.57
CA ILE A 68 -16.69 44.92 -21.79
C ILE A 68 -18.19 45.19 -21.91
N THR A 69 -19.02 44.16 -21.76
CA THR A 69 -20.48 44.29 -21.88
C THR A 69 -21.08 45.18 -20.80
N GLU A 70 -20.54 45.12 -19.58
CA GLU A 70 -20.96 45.98 -18.46
C GLU A 70 -20.70 47.46 -18.78
N MET A 71 -19.49 47.75 -19.25
CA MET A 71 -19.07 49.11 -19.54
C MET A 71 -19.80 49.71 -20.75
N ILE A 72 -20.13 48.90 -21.76
CA ILE A 72 -20.85 49.36 -22.95
C ILE A 72 -22.35 49.53 -22.64
N LEU A 73 -23.00 48.49 -22.12
CA LEU A 73 -24.46 48.50 -21.97
C LEU A 73 -24.90 49.38 -20.81
N PHE A 74 -24.28 49.22 -19.65
CA PHE A 74 -24.62 50.00 -18.46
C PHE A 74 -23.97 51.39 -18.49
N GLY A 75 -22.75 51.52 -19.03
CA GLY A 75 -22.18 52.85 -19.29
C GLY A 75 -23.02 53.64 -20.30
N GLY A 76 -23.53 52.98 -21.34
CA GLY A 76 -24.40 53.61 -22.32
C GLY A 76 -25.73 54.12 -21.74
N ILE A 77 -26.41 53.31 -20.92
CA ILE A 77 -27.68 53.74 -20.29
C ILE A 77 -27.45 54.92 -19.33
N VAL A 78 -26.34 54.93 -18.57
CA VAL A 78 -26.00 56.06 -17.70
C VAL A 78 -25.68 57.31 -18.51
N LEU A 79 -24.90 57.21 -19.60
CA LEU A 79 -24.60 58.38 -20.44
C LEU A 79 -25.88 58.99 -21.02
N TYR A 80 -26.80 58.16 -21.50
CA TYR A 80 -28.12 58.62 -21.95
C TYR A 80 -28.89 59.33 -20.83
N LEU A 81 -29.01 58.71 -19.66
CA LEU A 81 -29.76 59.29 -18.54
C LEU A 81 -29.14 60.60 -18.03
N VAL A 82 -27.81 60.74 -18.07
CA VAL A 82 -27.12 61.96 -17.61
C VAL A 82 -27.36 63.15 -18.54
N THR A 83 -27.65 62.93 -19.82
CA THR A 83 -28.06 64.03 -20.73
C THR A 83 -29.42 64.63 -20.35
N LEU A 84 -30.28 63.86 -19.67
CA LEU A 84 -31.62 64.26 -19.25
C LEU A 84 -31.62 64.72 -17.79
N PHE A 85 -30.96 63.95 -16.92
CA PHE A 85 -30.89 64.13 -15.48
C PHE A 85 -29.44 64.16 -15.04
N PRO A 86 -28.85 65.35 -14.82
CA PRO A 86 -27.45 65.46 -14.41
C PRO A 86 -27.10 64.60 -13.20
N GLN A 87 -28.04 64.37 -12.25
CA GLN A 87 -27.84 63.54 -11.06
C GLN A 87 -27.74 62.02 -11.32
N ALA A 88 -28.09 61.55 -12.52
CA ALA A 88 -28.03 60.12 -12.88
C ALA A 88 -26.59 59.56 -12.91
N TYR A 89 -25.57 60.42 -12.81
CA TYR A 89 -24.18 59.97 -12.69
C TYR A 89 -23.97 59.07 -11.46
N LEU A 90 -24.76 59.24 -10.39
CA LEU A 90 -24.66 58.40 -9.18
C LEU A 90 -24.98 56.93 -9.47
N THR A 91 -25.79 56.64 -10.49
CA THR A 91 -26.18 55.27 -10.89
C THR A 91 -24.97 54.43 -11.33
N TYR A 92 -23.89 55.04 -11.78
CA TYR A 92 -22.68 54.31 -12.20
C TYR A 92 -21.77 53.85 -11.04
N ILE A 93 -22.05 54.27 -9.80
CA ILE A 93 -21.27 53.85 -8.62
C ILE A 93 -21.28 52.33 -8.46
N VAL A 94 -22.46 51.70 -8.59
CA VAL A 94 -22.61 50.24 -8.46
C VAL A 94 -21.88 49.49 -9.59
N PRO A 95 -22.05 49.83 -10.88
CA PRO A 95 -21.23 49.28 -11.97
C PRO A 95 -19.73 49.48 -11.77
N ALA A 96 -19.28 50.66 -11.33
CA ALA A 96 -17.86 50.91 -11.07
C ALA A 96 -17.30 49.97 -9.99
N PHE A 97 -18.07 49.74 -8.92
CA PHE A 97 -17.75 48.72 -7.91
C PHE A 97 -17.74 47.30 -8.50
N LEU A 98 -18.75 46.92 -9.28
CA LEU A 98 -18.88 45.58 -9.86
C LEU A 98 -17.80 45.26 -10.90
N ILE A 99 -17.37 46.25 -11.70
CA ILE A 99 -16.26 46.16 -12.66
C ILE A 99 -14.96 45.88 -11.90
N ALA A 100 -14.72 46.57 -10.78
CA ALA A 100 -13.54 46.35 -9.96
C ALA A 100 -13.59 45.00 -9.22
N ALA A 101 -14.74 44.62 -8.66
CA ALA A 101 -14.93 43.37 -7.92
C ALA A 101 -14.73 42.11 -8.79
N ASN A 102 -15.16 42.18 -10.06
CA ASN A 102 -15.03 41.07 -11.03
C ASN A 102 -13.79 41.18 -11.93
N SER A 103 -12.94 42.19 -11.73
CA SER A 103 -11.67 42.27 -12.45
C SER A 103 -10.71 41.18 -11.99
N ALA A 104 -9.98 40.56 -12.90
CA ALA A 104 -9.04 39.49 -12.60
C ALA A 104 -7.73 39.60 -13.39
N GLY A 105 -6.64 39.16 -12.76
CA GLY A 105 -5.30 39.20 -13.35
C GLY A 105 -4.88 40.64 -13.67
N LYS A 106 -4.45 40.91 -14.90
CA LYS A 106 -4.02 42.25 -15.34
C LYS A 106 -5.17 43.16 -15.80
N SER A 107 -6.44 42.77 -15.66
CA SER A 107 -7.56 43.54 -16.24
C SER A 107 -7.77 44.91 -15.59
N TYR A 108 -7.48 45.02 -14.29
CA TYR A 108 -7.57 46.28 -13.55
C TYR A 108 -6.74 47.42 -14.18
N LYS A 109 -5.66 47.07 -14.92
CA LYS A 109 -4.78 48.06 -15.59
C LYS A 109 -5.50 48.85 -16.68
N TRP A 110 -6.48 48.24 -17.35
CA TRP A 110 -7.25 48.91 -18.40
C TRP A 110 -8.67 49.30 -17.93
N THR A 111 -9.29 48.55 -17.02
CA THR A 111 -10.61 48.93 -16.50
C THR A 111 -10.57 50.14 -15.56
N ALA A 112 -9.53 50.30 -14.74
CA ALA A 112 -9.39 51.43 -13.83
C ALA A 112 -9.33 52.78 -14.55
N PRO A 113 -8.44 53.03 -15.54
CA PRO A 113 -8.39 54.32 -16.22
C PRO A 113 -9.68 54.60 -17.00
N ILE A 114 -10.32 53.59 -17.59
CA ILE A 114 -11.57 53.81 -18.32
C ILE A 114 -12.72 54.16 -17.36
N THR A 115 -12.82 53.46 -16.23
CA THR A 115 -13.94 53.64 -15.27
C THR A 115 -13.78 54.90 -14.42
N VAL A 116 -12.56 55.22 -13.98
CA VAL A 116 -12.28 56.31 -13.03
C VAL A 116 -11.94 57.62 -13.75
N ILE A 117 -11.46 57.58 -14.99
CA ILE A 117 -11.07 58.78 -15.74
C ILE A 117 -11.91 58.92 -17.01
N GLY A 118 -11.88 57.92 -17.89
CA GLY A 118 -12.55 57.98 -19.20
C GLY A 118 -14.05 58.25 -19.10
N PHE A 119 -14.74 57.49 -18.26
CA PHE A 119 -16.19 57.57 -18.12
C PHE A 119 -16.66 58.87 -17.43
N PRO A 120 -16.04 59.35 -16.32
CA PRO A 120 -16.28 60.69 -15.80
C PRO A 120 -16.06 61.82 -16.82
N VAL A 121 -14.99 61.75 -17.62
CA VAL A 121 -14.74 62.74 -18.66
C VAL A 121 -15.86 62.74 -19.70
N LEU A 122 -16.33 61.56 -20.13
CA LEU A 122 -17.49 61.46 -21.01
C LEU A 122 -18.73 62.08 -20.38
N ILE A 123 -19.02 61.78 -19.11
CA ILE A 123 -20.16 62.39 -18.39
C ILE A 123 -20.06 63.92 -18.38
N LEU A 124 -18.89 64.48 -18.10
CA LEU A 124 -18.69 65.93 -18.07
C LEU A 124 -18.84 66.59 -19.44
N LEU A 125 -18.53 65.88 -20.53
CA LEU A 125 -18.75 66.38 -21.89
C LEU A 125 -20.24 66.43 -22.26
N PHE A 126 -21.03 65.49 -21.75
CA PHE A 126 -22.45 65.33 -22.09
C PHE A 126 -23.41 65.94 -21.05
N SER A 127 -22.92 66.57 -19.98
CA SER A 127 -23.76 67.18 -18.94
C SER A 127 -23.22 68.51 -18.42
N GLN A 128 -24.13 69.40 -18.01
CA GLN A 128 -23.79 70.69 -17.39
C GLN A 128 -23.67 70.52 -15.87
N ILE A 129 -22.65 69.79 -15.40
CA ILE A 129 -22.41 69.57 -13.96
C ILE A 129 -21.35 70.55 -13.45
N ASP A 130 -21.74 71.45 -12.53
CA ASP A 130 -20.84 72.48 -11.97
C ASP A 130 -19.71 71.93 -11.09
N LYS A 131 -19.88 70.76 -10.48
CA LYS A 131 -18.91 70.14 -9.54
C LYS A 131 -18.35 68.82 -10.06
N GLY A 132 -17.76 68.84 -11.25
CA GLY A 132 -17.26 67.63 -11.91
C GLY A 132 -16.21 66.82 -11.13
N GLY A 133 -15.45 67.46 -10.22
CA GLY A 133 -14.48 66.77 -9.36
C GLY A 133 -15.09 65.69 -8.45
N VAL A 134 -16.37 65.84 -8.06
CA VAL A 134 -17.08 64.87 -7.20
C VAL A 134 -17.28 63.53 -7.90
N ILE A 135 -17.44 63.52 -9.22
CA ILE A 135 -17.65 62.30 -10.02
C ILE A 135 -16.41 61.40 -9.98
N PHE A 136 -15.23 62.00 -10.16
CA PHE A 136 -13.95 61.28 -10.07
C PHE A 136 -13.74 60.66 -8.69
N ILE A 137 -14.06 61.40 -7.63
CA ILE A 137 -13.95 60.92 -6.25
C ILE A 137 -14.90 59.74 -6.01
N ASN A 138 -16.17 59.87 -6.39
CA ASN A 138 -17.17 58.82 -6.17
C ASN A 138 -16.83 57.54 -6.92
N TYR A 139 -16.44 57.63 -8.20
CA TYR A 139 -16.10 56.45 -8.98
C TYR A 139 -14.75 55.87 -8.60
N GLY A 140 -13.79 56.72 -8.23
CA GLY A 140 -12.53 56.29 -7.64
C GLY A 140 -12.74 55.49 -6.36
N LEU A 141 -13.56 55.99 -5.44
CA LEU A 141 -13.92 55.30 -4.19
C LEU A 141 -14.69 54.00 -4.45
N ALA A 142 -15.66 54.01 -5.36
CA ALA A 142 -16.41 52.80 -5.72
C ALA A 142 -15.48 51.72 -6.29
N TYR A 143 -14.58 52.12 -7.18
CA TYR A 143 -13.61 51.23 -7.79
C TYR A 143 -12.60 50.67 -6.78
N THR A 144 -12.08 51.50 -5.86
CA THR A 144 -11.16 51.03 -4.81
C THR A 144 -11.84 50.08 -3.83
N LEU A 145 -13.09 50.35 -3.44
CA LEU A 145 -13.89 49.43 -2.62
C LEU A 145 -14.15 48.10 -3.33
N GLY A 146 -14.49 48.12 -4.62
CA GLY A 146 -14.68 46.90 -5.40
C GLY A 146 -13.38 46.10 -5.55
N PHE A 147 -12.24 46.78 -5.73
CA PHE A 147 -10.94 46.12 -5.77
C PHE A 147 -10.53 45.53 -4.42
N ALA A 148 -10.79 46.22 -3.31
CA ALA A 148 -10.57 45.69 -1.97
C ALA A 148 -11.43 44.45 -1.70
N PHE A 149 -12.70 44.47 -2.14
CA PHE A 149 -13.57 43.30 -2.09
C PHE A 149 -13.02 42.13 -2.90
N HIS A 150 -12.51 42.39 -4.12
CA HIS A 150 -11.86 41.37 -4.94
C HIS A 150 -10.68 40.70 -4.21
N LEU A 151 -9.79 41.50 -3.60
CA LEU A 151 -8.66 40.97 -2.82
C LEU A 151 -9.11 40.11 -1.64
N LEU A 152 -10.18 40.51 -0.95
CA LEU A 152 -10.76 39.72 0.14
C LEU A 152 -11.25 38.36 -0.36
N VAL A 153 -12.00 38.34 -1.47
CA VAL A 153 -12.50 37.10 -2.08
C VAL A 153 -11.36 36.18 -2.51
N VAL A 154 -10.32 36.72 -3.15
CA VAL A 154 -9.13 35.95 -3.56
C VAL A 154 -8.41 35.37 -2.36
N ASN A 155 -8.20 36.16 -1.30
CA ASN A 155 -7.55 35.72 -0.07
C ASN A 155 -8.37 34.64 0.65
N HIS A 156 -9.69 34.82 0.75
CA HIS A 156 -10.58 33.82 1.34
C HIS A 156 -10.51 32.49 0.58
N ARG A 157 -10.57 32.52 -0.75
CA ARG A 157 -10.44 31.33 -1.60
C ARG A 157 -9.08 30.65 -1.47
N GLN A 158 -8.00 31.42 -1.38
CA GLN A 158 -6.66 30.87 -1.14
C GLN A 158 -6.58 30.18 0.23
N ASN A 159 -7.17 30.77 1.27
CA ASN A 159 -7.18 30.18 2.61
C ASN A 159 -7.99 28.88 2.69
N GLU A 160 -9.11 28.76 1.97
CA GLU A 160 -9.84 27.49 1.88
C GLU A 160 -8.99 26.40 1.22
N ILE A 161 -8.36 26.70 0.07
CA ILE A 161 -7.47 25.76 -0.61
C ILE A 161 -6.31 25.33 0.32
N ILE A 162 -5.71 26.28 1.05
CA ILE A 162 -4.63 25.99 2.02
C ILE A 162 -5.14 25.11 3.16
N ARG A 163 -6.36 25.33 3.67
CA ARG A 163 -6.95 24.49 4.72
C ARG A 163 -7.17 23.06 4.22
N ASP A 164 -7.71 22.90 3.02
CA ASP A 164 -7.93 21.59 2.40
C ASP A 164 -6.61 20.85 2.18
N GLN A 165 -5.59 21.55 1.65
CA GLN A 165 -4.25 20.99 1.48
C GLN A 165 -3.61 20.59 2.82
N ASN A 166 -3.74 21.42 3.86
CA ASN A 166 -3.23 21.11 5.19
C ASN A 166 -3.96 19.91 5.83
N TYR A 167 -5.27 19.80 5.62
CA TYR A 167 -6.04 18.65 6.10
C TYR A 167 -5.56 17.35 5.43
N ILE A 168 -5.42 17.36 4.10
CA ILE A 168 -4.87 16.22 3.34
C ILE A 168 -3.44 15.89 3.80
N MET A 169 -2.59 16.90 3.99
CA MET A 169 -1.22 16.72 4.47
C MET A 169 -1.19 16.04 5.85
N LYS A 170 -2.03 16.48 6.80
CA LYS A 170 -2.13 15.85 8.13
C LYS A 170 -2.53 14.38 8.04
N GLN A 171 -3.45 14.04 7.14
CA GLN A 171 -3.83 12.64 6.89
C GLN A 171 -2.64 11.82 6.38
N TYR A 172 -1.89 12.34 5.40
CA TYR A 172 -0.68 11.66 4.90
C TYR A 172 0.40 11.51 5.97
N MET A 173 0.63 12.52 6.81
CA MET A 173 1.61 12.43 7.90
C MET A 173 1.25 11.33 8.89
N SER A 174 -0.02 11.23 9.29
CA SER A 174 -0.48 10.18 10.21
C SER A 174 -0.36 8.77 9.58
N GLN A 175 -0.62 8.64 8.28
CA GLN A 175 -0.41 7.38 7.57
C GLN A 175 1.07 6.99 7.51
N ILE A 176 1.95 7.94 7.18
CA ILE A 176 3.40 7.72 7.14
C ILE A 176 3.89 7.32 8.54
N GLU A 177 3.50 8.05 9.58
CA GLU A 177 3.89 7.73 10.97
C GLU A 177 3.50 6.29 11.34
N ARG A 178 2.28 5.85 11.00
CA ARG A 178 1.83 4.48 11.27
C ARG A 178 2.64 3.44 10.51
N ILE A 179 2.97 3.69 9.24
CA ILE A 179 3.79 2.79 8.43
C ILE A 179 5.21 2.72 9.00
N THR A 180 5.81 3.87 9.30
CA THR A 180 7.16 3.95 9.88
C THR A 180 7.23 3.26 11.22
N LEU A 181 6.23 3.43 12.10
CA LEU A 181 6.17 2.72 13.38
C LEU A 181 6.08 1.20 13.19
N LEU A 182 5.31 0.72 12.20
CA LEU A 182 5.23 -0.71 11.89
C LEU A 182 6.54 -1.26 11.31
N GLU A 183 7.18 -0.51 10.42
CA GLU A 183 8.48 -0.88 9.84
C GLU A 183 9.57 -0.91 10.93
N GLU A 184 9.65 0.11 11.78
CA GLU A 184 10.62 0.16 12.87
C GLU A 184 10.34 -0.93 13.91
N ARG A 185 9.07 -1.22 14.22
CA ARG A 185 8.70 -2.36 15.06
C ARG A 185 9.19 -3.69 14.48
N ASN A 186 8.97 -3.93 13.18
CA ASN A 186 9.40 -5.17 12.54
C ASN A 186 10.92 -5.27 12.45
N ARG A 187 11.59 -4.15 12.18
CA ARG A 187 13.05 -4.08 12.18
C ARG A 187 13.62 -4.35 13.57
N LEU A 188 13.09 -3.72 14.62
CA LEU A 188 13.52 -3.95 16.00
C LEU A 188 13.29 -5.41 16.42
N SER A 189 12.16 -6.00 16.03
CA SER A 189 11.88 -7.42 16.27
C SER A 189 12.94 -8.32 15.62
N LYS A 190 13.30 -8.02 14.37
CA LYS A 190 14.35 -8.74 13.64
C LYS A 190 15.74 -8.51 14.26
N ASP A 191 16.14 -7.28 14.52
CA ASP A 191 17.45 -6.95 15.14
C ASP A 191 17.58 -7.58 16.54
N LEU A 192 16.50 -7.61 17.33
CA LEU A 192 16.47 -8.30 18.62
C LEU A 192 16.58 -9.82 18.46
N HIS A 193 15.88 -10.42 17.48
CA HIS A 193 15.98 -11.84 17.18
C HIS A 193 17.39 -12.23 16.76
N ASP A 194 17.96 -11.51 15.79
CA ASP A 194 19.26 -11.80 15.21
C ASP A 194 20.39 -11.52 16.22
N THR A 195 20.35 -10.39 16.94
CA THR A 195 21.46 -9.99 17.81
C THR A 195 21.38 -10.62 19.20
N MET A 196 20.23 -10.52 19.88
CA MET A 196 20.08 -11.09 21.22
C MET A 196 19.87 -12.59 21.18
N GLY A 197 19.13 -13.12 20.18
CA GLY A 197 18.99 -14.56 19.98
C GLY A 197 20.35 -15.22 19.79
N HIS A 198 21.17 -14.78 18.84
CA HIS A 198 22.51 -15.34 18.66
C HIS A 198 23.40 -15.16 19.88
N SER A 199 23.37 -14.02 20.56
CA SER A 199 24.19 -13.78 21.77
C SER A 199 23.84 -14.74 22.90
N TYR A 200 22.54 -14.92 23.18
CA TYR A 200 22.08 -15.87 24.20
C TYR A 200 22.37 -17.31 23.81
N THR A 201 22.15 -17.70 22.54
CA THR A 201 22.51 -19.03 22.04
C THR A 201 24.01 -19.29 22.19
N THR A 202 24.86 -18.32 21.85
CA THR A 202 26.32 -18.43 22.01
C THR A 202 26.74 -18.56 23.47
N ILE A 203 26.13 -17.78 24.37
CA ILE A 203 26.39 -17.89 25.83
C ILE A 203 25.95 -19.26 26.35
N ILE A 204 24.77 -19.73 25.94
CA ILE A 204 24.25 -21.05 26.34
C ILE A 204 25.20 -22.14 25.85
N MET A 205 25.61 -22.11 24.58
CA MET A 205 26.57 -23.08 24.02
C MET A 205 27.93 -23.04 24.74
N GLY A 206 28.49 -21.85 24.97
CA GLY A 206 29.77 -21.71 25.68
C GLY A 206 29.71 -22.20 27.13
N LEU A 207 28.62 -21.92 27.83
CA LEU A 207 28.39 -22.43 29.18
C LEU A 207 28.18 -23.96 29.17
N GLU A 208 27.52 -24.52 28.16
CA GLU A 208 27.36 -25.96 28.00
C GLU A 208 28.69 -26.67 27.74
N THR A 209 29.59 -26.07 26.94
CA THR A 209 30.93 -26.63 26.70
C THR A 209 31.83 -26.64 27.94
N LEU A 210 31.55 -25.80 28.94
CA LEU A 210 32.30 -25.78 30.21
C LEU A 210 31.82 -26.84 31.21
N LYS A 211 30.65 -27.45 30.97
CA LYS A 211 30.05 -28.44 31.86
C LYS A 211 30.91 -29.71 32.06
N PRO A 212 31.57 -30.27 31.02
CA PRO A 212 32.46 -31.42 31.16
C PRO A 212 33.80 -31.09 31.84
N GLU A 213 34.27 -29.84 31.76
CA GLU A 213 35.57 -29.42 32.32
C GLU A 213 35.51 -29.13 33.83
N LEU A 214 34.32 -29.02 34.41
CA LEU A 214 34.13 -28.76 35.83
C LEU A 214 34.27 -30.03 36.67
N ALA A 215 35.37 -30.10 37.42
CA ALA A 215 35.71 -31.24 38.29
C ALA A 215 34.94 -31.33 39.62
N THR A 216 34.18 -30.29 40.00
CA THR A 216 33.48 -30.22 41.31
C THR A 216 31.97 -30.14 41.15
N GLU A 217 31.22 -30.92 41.95
CA GLU A 217 29.74 -30.87 41.99
C GLU A 217 29.21 -29.45 42.22
N ALA A 218 29.82 -28.71 43.14
CA ALA A 218 29.46 -27.32 43.40
C ALA A 218 29.67 -26.39 42.20
N GLY A 219 30.63 -26.71 41.32
CA GLY A 219 30.88 -25.98 40.07
C GLY A 219 29.84 -26.29 39.00
N GLN A 220 29.46 -27.56 38.86
CA GLN A 220 28.39 -27.99 37.95
C GLN A 220 27.03 -27.43 38.36
N GLU A 221 26.73 -27.36 39.67
CA GLU A 221 25.48 -26.78 40.18
C GLU A 221 25.39 -25.27 39.89
N LYS A 222 26.49 -24.53 40.11
CA LYS A 222 26.57 -23.10 39.78
C LYS A 222 26.44 -22.85 38.28
N LEU A 223 27.09 -23.64 37.44
CA LEU A 223 26.96 -23.56 35.99
C LEU A 223 25.53 -23.87 35.53
N GLY A 224 24.88 -24.87 36.14
CA GLY A 224 23.47 -25.19 35.91
C GLY A 224 22.55 -24.01 36.21
N SER A 225 22.80 -23.29 37.31
CA SER A 225 22.05 -22.08 37.64
C SER A 225 22.23 -20.95 36.61
N LEU A 226 23.44 -20.77 36.08
CA LEU A 226 23.75 -19.77 35.06
C LEU A 226 23.07 -20.11 33.73
N LEU A 227 23.09 -21.37 33.33
CA LEU A 227 22.36 -21.87 32.15
C LEU A 227 20.86 -21.65 32.26
N GLN A 228 20.28 -21.91 33.44
CA GLN A 228 18.87 -21.67 33.68
C GLN A 228 18.51 -20.18 33.56
N VAL A 229 19.36 -19.28 34.07
CA VAL A 229 19.18 -17.83 33.95
C VAL A 229 19.28 -17.38 32.48
N ALA A 230 20.24 -17.90 31.72
CA ALA A 230 20.40 -17.58 30.30
C ALA A 230 19.18 -18.04 29.47
N ARG A 231 18.74 -19.29 29.67
CA ARG A 231 17.54 -19.85 29.00
C ARG A 231 16.27 -19.09 29.36
N LYS A 232 16.07 -18.76 30.63
CA LYS A 232 14.93 -17.96 31.09
C LYS A 232 14.95 -16.55 30.49
N SER A 233 16.11 -15.93 30.39
CA SER A 233 16.25 -14.59 29.79
C SER A 233 15.91 -14.61 28.30
N MET A 234 16.38 -15.61 27.56
CA MET A 234 16.04 -15.80 26.15
C MET A 234 14.54 -16.02 25.93
N ASN A 235 13.91 -16.86 26.74
CA ASN A 235 12.47 -17.09 26.67
C ASN A 235 11.65 -15.85 27.02
N ASN A 236 12.12 -15.03 27.98
CA ASN A 236 11.48 -13.76 28.29
C ASN A 236 11.56 -12.78 27.12
N VAL A 237 12.72 -12.63 26.49
CA VAL A 237 12.88 -11.78 25.29
C VAL A 237 11.95 -12.26 24.17
N ARG A 238 11.86 -13.57 23.93
CA ARG A 238 10.96 -14.16 22.93
C ARG A 238 9.48 -13.96 23.28
N SER A 239 9.11 -14.05 24.56
CA SER A 239 7.76 -13.78 25.06
C SER A 239 7.37 -12.31 24.92
N TYR A 240 8.28 -11.36 25.22
CA TYR A 240 8.03 -9.94 24.98
C TYR A 240 7.87 -9.63 23.49
N LEU A 241 8.64 -10.29 22.62
CA LEU A 241 8.48 -10.17 21.17
C LEU A 241 7.15 -10.75 20.68
N HIS A 242 6.68 -11.87 21.25
CA HIS A 242 5.39 -12.47 20.89
C HIS A 242 4.18 -11.71 21.47
N GLY A 243 4.28 -11.18 22.69
CA GLY A 243 3.24 -10.34 23.31
C GLY A 243 3.04 -8.98 22.61
N ILE A 244 3.94 -8.61 21.69
CA ILE A 244 3.79 -7.44 20.83
C ILE A 244 2.92 -7.75 19.58
N GLU A 245 2.63 -9.01 19.28
CA GLU A 245 1.57 -9.45 18.35
C GLU A 245 0.23 -9.61 19.10
N SER A 246 -0.41 -8.46 19.40
CA SER A 246 -1.83 -8.27 19.74
C SER A 246 -2.63 -9.48 20.28
N ASP A 247 -3.06 -9.40 21.54
CA ASP A 247 -4.00 -10.29 22.27
C ASP A 247 -5.40 -10.49 21.63
N GLN A 248 -5.61 -10.09 20.37
CA GLN A 248 -6.86 -10.22 19.63
C GLN A 248 -6.93 -11.45 18.70
N GLU A 249 -5.86 -12.25 18.58
CA GLU A 249 -5.74 -13.33 17.58
C GLU A 249 -6.15 -14.75 18.03
N SER A 250 -6.76 -14.94 19.20
CA SER A 250 -7.11 -16.29 19.71
C SER A 250 -8.56 -16.71 19.52
N LEU A 251 -9.43 -15.84 19.00
CA LEU A 251 -10.86 -16.15 18.85
C LEU A 251 -11.15 -16.85 17.51
N PRO A 252 -12.01 -17.88 17.49
CA PRO A 252 -12.52 -18.48 16.25
C PRO A 252 -13.21 -17.44 15.35
N LEU A 253 -13.14 -17.63 14.03
CA LEU A 253 -13.63 -16.66 13.03
C LEU A 253 -15.07 -16.18 13.32
N VAL A 254 -15.97 -17.13 13.60
CA VAL A 254 -17.38 -16.83 13.88
C VAL A 254 -17.52 -15.86 15.04
N GLU A 255 -16.77 -16.10 16.12
CA GLU A 255 -16.81 -15.28 17.33
C GLU A 255 -16.18 -13.91 17.07
N SER A 256 -15.05 -13.85 16.36
CA SER A 256 -14.42 -12.58 15.99
C SER A 256 -15.30 -11.69 15.12
N LEU A 257 -16.01 -12.27 14.14
CA LEU A 257 -16.92 -11.50 13.28
C LEU A 257 -18.17 -11.05 14.04
N LYS A 258 -18.72 -11.92 14.90
CA LYS A 258 -19.87 -11.60 15.75
C LYS A 258 -19.54 -10.45 16.70
N GLN A 259 -18.41 -10.52 17.40
CA GLN A 259 -17.96 -9.45 18.28
C GLN A 259 -17.77 -8.13 17.52
N LEU A 260 -17.17 -8.17 16.32
CA LEU A 260 -17.04 -6.99 15.47
C LEU A 260 -18.41 -6.38 15.10
N THR A 261 -19.43 -7.20 14.82
CA THR A 261 -20.79 -6.69 14.55
C THR A 261 -21.45 -6.07 15.78
N GLU A 262 -21.31 -6.69 16.96
CA GLU A 262 -21.87 -6.21 18.22
C GLU A 262 -21.22 -4.86 18.63
N ASP A 263 -19.89 -4.78 18.60
CA ASP A 263 -19.14 -3.56 18.87
C ASP A 263 -19.54 -2.43 17.91
N PHE A 264 -19.84 -2.77 16.66
CA PHE A 264 -20.25 -1.78 15.66
C PHE A 264 -21.68 -1.28 15.88
N GLU A 265 -22.63 -2.15 16.23
CA GLU A 265 -24.02 -1.80 16.53
C GLU A 265 -24.11 -0.83 17.72
N GLU A 266 -23.37 -1.08 18.80
CA GLU A 266 -23.33 -0.22 19.99
C GLU A 266 -22.85 1.20 19.68
N ASN A 267 -21.84 1.32 18.81
CA ASN A 267 -21.17 2.59 18.53
C ASN A 267 -21.82 3.39 17.38
N ALA A 268 -22.42 2.71 16.39
CA ALA A 268 -22.91 3.34 15.17
C ALA A 268 -24.43 3.62 15.16
N ARG A 269 -25.20 3.14 16.15
CA ARG A 269 -26.68 3.23 16.18
C ARG A 269 -27.35 2.65 14.93
N VAL A 270 -26.77 1.60 14.36
CA VAL A 270 -27.28 0.86 13.20
C VAL A 270 -27.47 -0.58 13.63
N LYS A 271 -28.62 -1.18 13.31
CA LYS A 271 -28.93 -2.55 13.69
C LYS A 271 -28.17 -3.51 12.79
N VAL A 272 -27.40 -4.43 13.37
CA VAL A 272 -26.59 -5.40 12.60
C VAL A 272 -27.00 -6.83 12.94
N GLY A 273 -27.55 -7.55 11.97
CA GLY A 273 -27.83 -8.98 12.10
C GLY A 273 -26.63 -9.82 11.72
N PHE A 274 -26.27 -10.83 12.51
CA PHE A 274 -25.23 -11.81 12.16
C PHE A 274 -25.79 -13.24 12.17
N ARG A 275 -25.62 -13.97 11.07
CA ARG A 275 -26.07 -15.37 10.93
C ARG A 275 -24.98 -16.25 10.35
N THR A 276 -24.89 -17.48 10.85
CA THR A 276 -24.00 -18.51 10.32
C THR A 276 -24.79 -19.67 9.73
N TYR A 277 -24.29 -20.24 8.65
CA TYR A 277 -24.87 -21.38 7.97
C TYR A 277 -23.78 -22.40 7.61
N GLY A 278 -24.10 -23.69 7.68
CA GLY A 278 -23.16 -24.78 7.43
C GLY A 278 -22.37 -25.22 8.67
N GLU A 279 -21.56 -26.25 8.52
CA GLU A 279 -20.66 -26.72 9.58
C GLU A 279 -19.38 -25.89 9.58
N ASP A 280 -19.05 -25.30 10.73
CA ASP A 280 -17.82 -24.54 10.94
C ASP A 280 -16.60 -25.44 10.71
N HIS A 281 -15.63 -24.93 9.96
CA HIS A 281 -14.37 -25.61 9.70
C HIS A 281 -13.20 -24.64 9.89
N PRO A 282 -12.04 -25.14 10.35
CA PRO A 282 -10.85 -24.31 10.51
C PRO A 282 -10.47 -23.66 9.17
N LEU A 283 -10.06 -22.41 9.27
CA LEU A 283 -9.61 -21.57 8.16
C LEU A 283 -8.20 -21.07 8.46
N PRO A 284 -7.31 -20.99 7.46
CA PRO A 284 -5.99 -20.40 7.65
C PRO A 284 -6.10 -18.98 8.22
N LYS A 285 -5.17 -18.56 9.08
CA LYS A 285 -5.16 -17.21 9.69
C LYS A 285 -5.34 -16.09 8.65
N GLN A 286 -4.70 -16.23 7.50
CA GLN A 286 -4.80 -15.24 6.41
C GLN A 286 -6.23 -15.12 5.87
N ALA A 287 -6.96 -16.22 5.76
CA ALA A 287 -8.36 -16.25 5.34
C ALA A 287 -9.27 -15.64 6.42
N GLN A 288 -9.03 -15.96 7.70
CA GLN A 288 -9.77 -15.35 8.80
C GLN A 288 -9.62 -13.83 8.81
N MET A 289 -8.40 -13.31 8.66
CA MET A 289 -8.16 -11.86 8.58
C MET A 289 -8.76 -11.22 7.33
N ALA A 290 -8.78 -11.93 6.20
CA ALA A 290 -9.44 -11.44 4.99
C ALA A 290 -10.94 -11.23 5.20
N PHE A 291 -11.63 -12.18 5.85
CA PHE A 291 -13.04 -12.03 6.22
C PHE A 291 -13.27 -10.90 7.23
N TYR A 292 -12.46 -10.83 8.29
CA TYR A 292 -12.56 -9.79 9.31
C TYR A 292 -12.43 -8.38 8.72
N ARG A 293 -11.40 -8.17 7.89
CA ARG A 293 -11.19 -6.87 7.22
C ARG A 293 -12.27 -6.56 6.19
N CYS A 294 -12.81 -7.58 5.52
CA CYS A 294 -13.90 -7.39 4.58
C CYS A 294 -15.18 -6.93 5.28
N LEU A 295 -15.52 -7.54 6.42
CA LEU A 295 -16.65 -7.12 7.25
C LEU A 295 -16.46 -5.69 7.78
N GLN A 296 -15.29 -5.40 8.38
CA GLN A 296 -14.99 -4.09 8.96
C GLN A 296 -15.14 -2.94 7.95
N GLU A 297 -14.56 -3.11 6.77
CA GLU A 297 -14.60 -2.11 5.70
C GLU A 297 -16.03 -1.95 5.16
N SER A 298 -16.78 -3.05 5.01
CA SER A 298 -18.17 -3.02 4.54
C SER A 298 -19.11 -2.30 5.51
N LEU A 299 -19.01 -2.60 6.81
CA LEU A 299 -19.77 -1.91 7.86
C LEU A 299 -19.48 -0.40 7.87
N THR A 300 -18.20 -0.03 7.76
CA THR A 300 -17.78 1.37 7.71
C THR A 300 -18.35 2.10 6.49
N ASN A 301 -18.37 1.44 5.33
CA ASN A 301 -18.90 2.00 4.09
C ASN A 301 -20.43 2.15 4.12
N ALA A 302 -21.14 1.18 4.69
CA ALA A 302 -22.60 1.22 4.84
C ALA A 302 -23.07 2.43 5.67
N VAL A 303 -22.30 2.85 6.69
CA VAL A 303 -22.62 4.02 7.53
C VAL A 303 -22.12 5.32 6.90
N ARG A 304 -20.86 5.38 6.46
CA ARG A 304 -20.26 6.64 5.95
C ARG A 304 -20.84 7.11 4.63
N HIS A 305 -21.18 6.17 3.75
CA HIS A 305 -21.56 6.45 2.37
C HIS A 305 -23.01 6.04 2.07
N GLY A 306 -23.49 4.95 2.68
CA GLY A 306 -24.83 4.39 2.41
C GLY A 306 -25.97 5.01 3.22
N GLY A 307 -25.71 5.54 4.43
CA GLY A 307 -26.76 6.03 5.33
C GLY A 307 -27.70 4.93 5.84
N SER A 308 -27.19 3.70 5.95
CA SER A 308 -27.95 2.48 6.24
C SER A 308 -28.50 2.47 7.67
N THR A 309 -29.70 1.91 7.85
CA THR A 309 -30.35 1.73 9.16
C THR A 309 -30.33 0.28 9.65
N GLU A 310 -30.16 -0.67 8.72
CA GLU A 310 -30.05 -2.09 9.01
C GLU A 310 -29.01 -2.74 8.08
N ILE A 311 -28.18 -3.61 8.66
CA ILE A 311 -27.16 -4.38 7.94
C ILE A 311 -27.32 -5.86 8.30
N ASP A 312 -27.46 -6.72 7.30
CA ASP A 312 -27.49 -8.17 7.46
C ASP A 312 -26.15 -8.77 7.04
N VAL A 313 -25.52 -9.49 7.95
CA VAL A 313 -24.27 -10.21 7.74
C VAL A 313 -24.54 -11.71 7.82
N SER A 314 -24.14 -12.45 6.79
CA SER A 314 -24.22 -13.90 6.79
C SER A 314 -22.89 -14.54 6.41
N LEU A 315 -22.48 -15.54 7.19
CA LEU A 315 -21.31 -16.37 6.91
C LEU A 315 -21.79 -17.79 6.58
N GLN A 316 -21.40 -18.30 5.42
CA GLN A 316 -21.78 -19.61 4.92
C GLN A 316 -20.54 -20.47 4.73
N PHE A 317 -20.51 -21.62 5.39
CA PHE A 317 -19.51 -22.67 5.19
C PHE A 317 -20.06 -23.69 4.18
N GLU A 318 -19.50 -23.70 2.97
CA GLU A 318 -19.82 -24.67 1.92
C GLU A 318 -18.67 -25.68 1.76
N ASP A 319 -18.94 -26.83 1.13
CA ASP A 319 -17.95 -27.90 0.99
C ASP A 319 -16.64 -27.48 0.33
N ARG A 320 -16.69 -26.49 -0.58
CA ARG A 320 -15.55 -26.04 -1.40
C ARG A 320 -15.15 -24.58 -1.16
N GLN A 321 -15.89 -23.83 -0.36
CA GLN A 321 -15.63 -22.40 -0.15
C GLN A 321 -16.32 -21.89 1.12
N THR A 322 -15.78 -20.81 1.67
CA THR A 322 -16.46 -20.03 2.70
C THR A 322 -16.88 -18.70 2.09
N ARG A 323 -18.15 -18.32 2.31
CA ARG A 323 -18.73 -17.09 1.77
C ARG A 323 -19.20 -16.18 2.91
N LEU A 324 -18.76 -14.94 2.88
CA LEU A 324 -19.25 -13.86 3.73
C LEU A 324 -20.06 -12.89 2.86
N GLU A 325 -21.35 -12.73 3.14
CA GLU A 325 -22.25 -11.77 2.50
C GLU A 325 -22.65 -10.69 3.51
N ILE A 326 -22.47 -9.43 3.12
CA ILE A 326 -22.89 -8.25 3.88
C ILE A 326 -23.87 -7.48 3.01
N ARG A 327 -25.09 -7.26 3.51
CA ARG A 327 -26.14 -6.51 2.84
C ARG A 327 -26.53 -5.31 3.68
N ASP A 328 -26.51 -4.13 3.10
CA ASP A 328 -27.05 -2.91 3.70
C ASP A 328 -28.28 -2.41 2.95
N ASN A 329 -29.16 -1.70 3.67
CA ASN A 329 -30.37 -1.08 3.13
C ASN A 329 -30.19 0.41 2.80
N GLY A 330 -28.96 0.85 2.56
CA GLY A 330 -28.62 2.24 2.29
C GLY A 330 -29.10 2.72 0.91
N ARG A 331 -28.67 3.92 0.53
CA ARG A 331 -29.05 4.55 -0.75
C ARG A 331 -28.46 3.86 -2.00
N GLY A 332 -27.44 3.02 -1.82
CA GLY A 332 -26.69 2.41 -2.90
C GLY A 332 -25.97 3.43 -3.80
N ALA A 333 -25.45 2.98 -4.95
CA ALA A 333 -24.79 3.81 -5.93
C ALA A 333 -24.92 3.23 -7.36
N ASP A 334 -25.43 4.02 -8.32
CA ASP A 334 -25.51 3.66 -9.75
C ASP A 334 -24.14 3.36 -10.39
N ARG A 335 -23.06 3.93 -9.84
CA ARG A 335 -21.70 3.73 -10.34
C ARG A 335 -20.72 3.53 -9.19
N LEU A 336 -20.38 2.28 -8.93
CA LEU A 336 -19.33 1.91 -8.00
C LEU A 336 -17.97 2.38 -8.53
N GLN A 337 -17.34 3.31 -7.83
CA GLN A 337 -15.92 3.61 -8.01
C GLN A 337 -15.12 2.80 -6.99
N ASP A 338 -14.18 2.00 -7.46
CA ASP A 338 -13.27 1.23 -6.60
C ASP A 338 -12.36 2.19 -5.81
N GLY A 339 -12.80 2.57 -4.61
CA GLY A 339 -11.98 3.29 -3.63
C GLY A 339 -10.83 2.41 -3.10
N PHE A 340 -9.91 3.03 -2.34
CA PHE A 340 -8.75 2.33 -1.77
C PHE A 340 -9.12 1.10 -0.94
N GLY A 341 -10.19 1.17 -0.14
CA GLY A 341 -10.67 0.06 0.69
C GLY A 341 -11.17 -1.14 -0.13
N LEU A 342 -11.97 -0.87 -1.17
CA LEU A 342 -12.53 -1.91 -2.06
C LEU A 342 -11.44 -2.61 -2.88
N LYS A 343 -10.47 -1.85 -3.39
CA LYS A 343 -9.33 -2.39 -4.12
C LYS A 343 -8.48 -3.31 -3.24
N ALA A 344 -8.19 -2.89 -1.99
CA ALA A 344 -7.44 -3.71 -1.04
C ALA A 344 -8.19 -4.98 -0.62
N MET A 345 -9.53 -4.94 -0.51
CA MET A 345 -10.34 -6.14 -0.26
C MET A 345 -10.25 -7.13 -1.43
N LYS A 346 -10.44 -6.66 -2.67
CA LYS A 346 -10.34 -7.49 -3.88
C LYS A 346 -8.94 -8.11 -4.03
N GLU A 347 -7.88 -7.34 -3.82
CA GLU A 347 -6.50 -7.81 -3.91
C GLU A 347 -6.17 -8.89 -2.86
N ARG A 348 -6.61 -8.69 -1.60
CA ARG A 348 -6.42 -9.70 -0.53
C ARG A 348 -7.14 -11.00 -0.82
N ALA A 349 -8.40 -10.94 -1.27
CA ALA A 349 -9.14 -12.14 -1.63
C ALA A 349 -8.50 -12.84 -2.83
N PHE A 350 -8.06 -12.09 -3.84
CA PHE A 350 -7.39 -12.64 -5.02
C PHE A 350 -6.11 -13.40 -4.67
N ASN A 351 -5.28 -12.87 -3.75
CA ASN A 351 -4.07 -13.55 -3.28
C ASN A 351 -4.36 -14.88 -2.57
N LEU A 352 -5.57 -15.04 -2.02
CA LEU A 352 -6.06 -16.28 -1.42
C LEU A 352 -6.88 -17.13 -2.40
N GLN A 353 -6.78 -16.87 -3.70
CA GLN A 353 -7.55 -17.52 -4.77
C GLN A 353 -9.07 -17.35 -4.62
N GLY A 354 -9.50 -16.35 -3.86
CA GLY A 354 -10.88 -15.96 -3.68
C GLY A 354 -11.25 -14.71 -4.48
N GLN A 355 -12.46 -14.22 -4.25
CA GLN A 355 -13.00 -13.06 -4.93
C GLN A 355 -13.87 -12.21 -4.01
N VAL A 356 -13.90 -10.91 -4.27
CA VAL A 356 -14.86 -9.98 -3.67
C VAL A 356 -15.68 -9.34 -4.79
N SER A 357 -17.00 -9.51 -4.70
CA SER A 357 -17.97 -8.91 -5.62
C SER A 357 -18.86 -7.94 -4.85
N VAL A 358 -19.23 -6.84 -5.51
CA VAL A 358 -20.05 -5.79 -4.91
C VAL A 358 -21.14 -5.43 -5.89
N TYR A 359 -22.38 -5.48 -5.42
CA TYR A 359 -23.58 -5.12 -6.15
C TYR A 359 -24.25 -3.97 -5.43
N SER A 360 -24.55 -2.89 -6.13
CA SER A 360 -25.21 -1.72 -5.55
C SER A 360 -26.23 -1.21 -6.55
N GLY A 361 -27.45 -0.95 -6.09
CA GLY A 361 -28.53 -0.38 -6.89
C GLY A 361 -29.05 0.88 -6.18
N SER A 362 -29.40 1.92 -6.95
CA SER A 362 -29.99 3.13 -6.37
C SER A 362 -31.28 2.79 -5.64
N ASP A 363 -31.34 3.17 -4.36
CA ASP A 363 -32.43 2.87 -3.41
C ASP A 363 -32.67 1.36 -3.13
N GLU A 364 -31.77 0.47 -3.57
CA GLU A 364 -31.82 -0.98 -3.28
C GLU A 364 -30.73 -1.43 -2.30
N GLY A 365 -29.86 -0.52 -1.86
CA GLY A 365 -28.76 -0.80 -0.93
C GLY A 365 -27.50 -1.35 -1.61
N THR A 366 -26.57 -1.86 -0.81
CA THR A 366 -25.34 -2.51 -1.31
C THR A 366 -25.17 -3.90 -0.73
N VAL A 367 -24.74 -4.83 -1.58
CA VAL A 367 -24.40 -6.21 -1.23
C VAL A 367 -22.93 -6.43 -1.54
N VAL A 368 -22.14 -6.77 -0.52
CA VAL A 368 -20.73 -7.16 -0.62
C VAL A 368 -20.65 -8.66 -0.37
N MET A 369 -20.08 -9.41 -1.32
CA MET A 369 -19.83 -10.84 -1.18
C MET A 369 -18.34 -11.12 -1.29
N CYS A 370 -17.76 -11.63 -0.21
CA CYS A 370 -16.41 -12.18 -0.17
C CYS A 370 -16.48 -13.70 -0.17
N THR A 371 -15.79 -14.34 -1.11
CA THR A 371 -15.76 -15.80 -1.23
C THR A 371 -14.31 -16.26 -1.28
N LEU A 372 -13.92 -17.11 -0.34
CA LEU A 372 -12.60 -17.72 -0.32
C LEU A 372 -12.76 -19.23 -0.52
N PRO A 373 -11.97 -19.87 -1.41
CA PRO A 373 -12.02 -21.31 -1.56
C PRO A 373 -11.65 -21.98 -0.24
N ARG A 374 -12.27 -23.13 0.03
CA ARG A 374 -11.86 -24.00 1.13
C ARG A 374 -10.51 -24.55 0.73
N GLN A 375 -9.47 -23.88 1.18
CA GLN A 375 -8.16 -24.50 1.29
C GLN A 375 -8.35 -25.55 2.36
N VAL A 376 -8.55 -26.79 1.93
CA VAL A 376 -8.33 -27.93 2.80
C VAL A 376 -6.89 -27.76 3.23
N GLU A 377 -6.67 -27.27 4.45
CA GLU A 377 -5.48 -27.69 5.18
C GLU A 377 -5.55 -29.22 5.06
N GLN A 378 -4.70 -29.78 4.19
CA GLN A 378 -4.41 -31.20 4.31
C GLN A 378 -4.11 -31.38 5.80
N PRO A 379 -4.77 -32.32 6.49
CA PRO A 379 -4.39 -32.60 7.88
C PRO A 379 -2.88 -32.75 7.83
N GLU A 380 -2.18 -31.89 8.57
CA GLU A 380 -0.72 -31.81 8.55
C GLU A 380 -0.20 -33.25 8.51
N GLU A 381 0.31 -33.68 7.35
CA GLU A 381 0.75 -35.05 7.19
C GLU A 381 1.93 -35.18 8.14
N VAL A 382 1.70 -35.85 9.26
CA VAL A 382 2.65 -35.87 10.37
C VAL A 382 3.88 -36.60 9.88
N ILE A 383 4.96 -35.86 9.65
CA ILE A 383 6.21 -36.40 9.16
C ILE A 383 6.90 -37.11 10.32
N ARG A 384 7.09 -38.42 10.20
CA ARG A 384 7.73 -39.25 11.22
C ARG A 384 9.25 -39.20 11.04
N LEU A 385 9.93 -38.69 12.07
CA LEU A 385 11.36 -38.43 12.08
C LEU A 385 12.11 -39.44 12.93
N LEU A 386 13.27 -39.87 12.46
CA LEU A 386 14.29 -40.53 13.27
C LEU A 386 15.50 -39.60 13.40
N LEU A 387 15.93 -39.30 14.63
CA LEU A 387 17.10 -38.45 14.87
C LEU A 387 18.29 -39.30 15.30
N ALA A 388 19.40 -39.23 14.58
CA ALA A 388 20.62 -39.99 14.86
C ALA A 388 21.81 -39.05 15.12
N ASP A 389 22.35 -39.07 16.34
CA ASP A 389 23.50 -38.25 16.74
C ASP A 389 24.15 -38.87 17.99
N ASP A 390 25.47 -38.88 18.06
CA ASP A 390 26.22 -39.52 19.15
C ASP A 390 26.11 -38.76 20.48
N GLN A 391 25.72 -37.48 20.43
CA GLN A 391 25.55 -36.63 21.59
C GLN A 391 24.09 -36.67 22.08
N PRO A 392 23.81 -37.26 23.27
CA PRO A 392 22.44 -37.39 23.78
C PRO A 392 21.71 -36.06 23.94
N PHE A 393 22.45 -34.97 24.22
CA PHE A 393 21.87 -33.64 24.36
C PHE A 393 21.38 -33.06 23.03
N ILE A 394 22.12 -33.26 21.93
CA ILE A 394 21.71 -32.78 20.59
C ILE A 394 20.40 -33.47 20.19
N ARG A 395 20.30 -34.78 20.41
CA ARG A 395 19.09 -35.57 20.12
C ARG A 395 17.86 -35.05 20.87
N GLU A 396 17.98 -34.83 22.17
CA GLU A 396 16.87 -34.32 22.99
C GLU A 396 16.51 -32.86 22.67
N SER A 397 17.50 -32.04 22.34
CA SER A 397 17.28 -30.65 21.91
C SER A 397 16.55 -30.59 20.57
N LEU A 398 17.03 -31.32 19.56
CA LEU A 398 16.39 -31.42 18.25
C LEU A 398 14.98 -32.00 18.38
N ARG A 399 14.79 -33.02 19.22
CA ARG A 399 13.46 -33.55 19.50
C ARG A 399 12.53 -32.49 20.06
N THR A 400 12.96 -31.78 21.11
CA THR A 400 12.14 -30.75 21.74
C THR A 400 11.73 -29.67 20.74
N ILE A 401 12.68 -29.20 19.92
CA ILE A 401 12.41 -28.11 18.98
C ILE A 401 11.56 -28.58 17.79
N LEU A 402 11.79 -29.78 17.27
CA LEU A 402 11.01 -30.30 16.15
C LEU A 402 9.59 -30.70 16.58
N GLU A 403 9.41 -31.24 17.79
CA GLU A 403 8.09 -31.57 18.35
C GLU A 403 7.28 -30.30 18.76
N GLU A 404 7.87 -29.09 18.77
CA GLU A 404 7.09 -27.84 18.85
C GLU A 404 6.22 -27.62 17.60
N HIS A 405 6.58 -28.25 16.48
CA HIS A 405 5.82 -28.21 15.23
C HIS A 405 4.82 -29.37 15.17
N LYS A 406 3.53 -29.03 15.03
CA LYS A 406 2.42 -30.02 15.07
C LYS A 406 2.46 -31.04 13.93
N ASP A 407 3.13 -30.71 12.83
CA ASP A 407 3.30 -31.53 11.64
C ASP A 407 4.54 -32.44 11.67
N LEU A 408 5.37 -32.37 12.71
CA LEU A 408 6.59 -33.19 12.86
C LEU A 408 6.49 -34.07 14.10
N GLN A 409 6.75 -35.37 13.95
CA GLN A 409 6.77 -36.32 15.07
C GLN A 409 8.10 -37.06 15.12
N VAL A 410 8.82 -36.99 16.23
CA VAL A 410 10.03 -37.81 16.42
C VAL A 410 9.64 -39.21 16.88
N ALA A 411 9.78 -40.18 15.99
CA ALA A 411 9.45 -41.58 16.23
C ALA A 411 10.53 -42.32 17.03
N GLY A 412 11.80 -41.89 16.93
CA GLY A 412 12.93 -42.52 17.63
C GLY A 412 14.18 -41.64 17.67
N LEU A 413 15.11 -42.02 18.57
CA LEU A 413 16.41 -41.38 18.77
C LEU A 413 17.51 -42.46 18.75
N ALA A 414 18.47 -42.36 17.83
CA ALA A 414 19.58 -43.31 17.69
C ALA A 414 20.93 -42.68 18.08
N ALA A 415 21.77 -43.39 18.81
CA ALA A 415 23.06 -42.93 19.31
C ALA A 415 24.21 -43.16 18.31
N ASP A 416 23.99 -43.99 17.30
CA ASP A 416 24.93 -44.23 16.23
C ASP A 416 24.22 -44.70 14.95
N GLY A 417 24.99 -44.85 13.86
CA GLY A 417 24.46 -45.28 12.57
C GLY A 417 23.91 -46.70 12.56
N GLN A 418 24.40 -47.59 13.43
CA GLN A 418 23.93 -48.98 13.52
C GLN A 418 22.54 -49.02 14.16
N GLU A 419 22.35 -48.30 15.27
CA GLU A 419 21.05 -48.13 15.91
C GLU A 419 20.05 -47.44 14.98
N ALA A 420 20.50 -46.45 14.18
CA ALA A 420 19.65 -45.77 13.21
C ALA A 420 19.13 -46.74 12.12
N VAL A 421 19.98 -47.64 11.61
CA VAL A 421 19.59 -48.67 10.62
C VAL A 421 18.59 -49.67 11.22
N GLU A 422 18.78 -50.07 12.48
CA GLU A 422 17.87 -50.99 13.17
C GLU A 422 16.50 -50.35 13.46
N MET A 423 16.51 -49.09 13.87
CA MET A 423 15.29 -48.30 14.13
C MET A 423 14.50 -48.01 12.86
N CYS A 424 15.15 -47.80 11.71
CA CYS A 424 14.45 -47.64 10.43
C CYS A 424 13.57 -48.85 10.09
N GLY A 425 14.03 -50.07 10.39
CA GLY A 425 13.28 -51.29 10.12
C GLY A 425 12.14 -51.58 11.10
N THR A 426 12.11 -50.91 12.25
CA THR A 426 11.08 -51.12 13.28
C THR A 426 10.08 -49.97 13.37
N LEU A 427 10.53 -48.73 13.16
CA LEU A 427 9.73 -47.51 13.34
C LEU A 427 9.17 -46.96 12.02
N GLU A 428 9.70 -47.41 10.88
CA GLU A 428 9.35 -46.95 9.53
C GLU A 428 9.21 -45.40 9.46
N PRO A 429 10.31 -44.65 9.72
CA PRO A 429 10.28 -43.19 9.65
C PRO A 429 10.17 -42.72 8.20
N ASP A 430 9.51 -41.58 7.98
CA ASP A 430 9.43 -40.94 6.67
C ASP A 430 10.77 -40.26 6.32
N LEU A 431 11.46 -39.73 7.33
CA LEU A 431 12.73 -39.03 7.19
C LEU A 431 13.68 -39.28 8.37
N VAL A 432 14.96 -39.47 8.07
CA VAL A 432 16.05 -39.58 9.05
C VAL A 432 16.88 -38.30 9.02
N VAL A 433 17.06 -37.69 10.17
CA VAL A 433 18.02 -36.60 10.38
C VAL A 433 19.22 -37.19 11.11
N MET A 434 20.39 -37.17 10.49
CA MET A 434 21.54 -37.95 10.98
C MET A 434 22.84 -37.17 10.95
N ASP A 435 23.65 -37.30 12.00
CA ASP A 435 25.02 -36.82 12.02
C ASP A 435 25.92 -37.66 11.10
N LEU A 436 26.95 -37.03 10.54
CA LEU A 436 27.93 -37.74 9.73
C LEU A 436 28.94 -38.50 10.60
N ASP A 437 29.43 -37.88 11.67
CA ASP A 437 30.54 -38.40 12.47
C ASP A 437 30.04 -39.08 13.76
N MET A 438 29.63 -40.35 13.65
CA MET A 438 29.15 -41.15 14.78
C MET A 438 30.05 -42.37 15.06
N PRO A 439 30.18 -42.82 16.32
CA PRO A 439 30.94 -44.02 16.66
C PRO A 439 30.27 -45.29 16.11
N ASN A 440 31.01 -46.40 16.02
CA ASN A 440 30.58 -47.70 15.49
C ASN A 440 30.25 -47.72 13.99
N MET A 441 29.26 -46.95 13.55
CA MET A 441 28.87 -46.77 12.15
C MET A 441 28.61 -45.29 11.87
N ASP A 442 29.34 -44.74 10.91
CA ASP A 442 29.22 -43.35 10.49
C ASP A 442 27.95 -43.10 9.66
N GLY A 443 27.57 -41.82 9.53
CA GLY A 443 26.37 -41.42 8.81
C GLY A 443 26.42 -41.76 7.32
N LEU A 444 27.61 -41.83 6.71
CA LEU A 444 27.77 -42.23 5.31
C LEU A 444 27.42 -43.71 5.12
N SER A 445 28.01 -44.60 5.92
CA SER A 445 27.75 -46.05 5.87
C SER A 445 26.31 -46.37 6.25
N ALA A 446 25.76 -45.66 7.24
CA ALA A 446 24.36 -45.79 7.64
C ALA A 446 23.42 -45.35 6.50
N THR A 447 23.71 -44.25 5.82
CA THR A 447 22.93 -43.78 4.65
C THR A 447 22.88 -44.84 3.56
N GLN A 448 24.02 -45.43 3.20
CA GLN A 448 24.10 -46.50 2.20
C GLN A 448 23.27 -47.72 2.62
N ALA A 449 23.38 -48.12 3.89
CA ALA A 449 22.66 -49.28 4.42
C ALA A 449 21.14 -49.06 4.45
N ILE A 450 20.68 -47.88 4.87
CA ILE A 450 19.26 -47.51 4.90
C ILE A 450 18.72 -47.42 3.49
N LYS A 451 19.38 -46.72 2.57
CA LYS A 451 18.90 -46.55 1.18
C LYS A 451 18.87 -47.85 0.39
N CYS A 452 19.78 -48.78 0.68
CA CYS A 452 19.78 -50.11 0.07
C CYS A 452 18.56 -50.95 0.51
N LYS A 453 18.16 -50.87 1.78
CA LYS A 453 17.03 -51.63 2.34
C LYS A 453 15.67 -50.94 2.15
N TRP A 454 15.63 -49.63 2.31
CA TRP A 454 14.43 -48.79 2.28
C TRP A 454 14.66 -47.52 1.45
N PRO A 455 14.60 -47.61 0.10
CA PRO A 455 14.88 -46.48 -0.78
C PRO A 455 13.94 -45.27 -0.61
N HIS A 456 12.75 -45.48 -0.02
CA HIS A 456 11.72 -44.47 0.18
C HIS A 456 11.99 -43.57 1.40
N ILE A 457 12.73 -44.06 2.40
CA ILE A 457 13.06 -43.27 3.59
C ILE A 457 13.99 -42.13 3.17
N ARG A 458 13.60 -40.90 3.50
CA ARG A 458 14.41 -39.72 3.20
C ARG A 458 15.52 -39.55 4.21
N ILE A 459 16.69 -39.06 3.81
CA ILE A 459 17.84 -38.89 4.70
C ILE A 459 18.43 -37.49 4.53
N VAL A 460 18.49 -36.75 5.63
CA VAL A 460 19.12 -35.44 5.74
C VAL A 460 20.32 -35.56 6.68
N ILE A 461 21.50 -35.19 6.18
CA ILE A 461 22.73 -35.20 6.95
C ILE A 461 22.96 -33.85 7.61
N LEU A 462 23.34 -33.86 8.88
CA LEU A 462 23.59 -32.68 9.72
C LEU A 462 25.02 -32.76 10.27
N THR A 463 25.95 -31.98 9.74
CA THR A 463 27.38 -32.06 10.12
C THR A 463 27.98 -30.70 10.45
N THR A 464 29.09 -30.70 11.18
CA THR A 464 29.84 -29.48 11.51
C THR A 464 30.81 -29.06 10.40
N PHE A 465 31.07 -29.92 9.41
CA PHE A 465 32.11 -29.70 8.39
C PHE A 465 31.57 -29.14 7.07
N GLN A 466 32.23 -28.09 6.57
CA GLN A 466 31.99 -27.44 5.26
C GLN A 466 32.81 -28.06 4.11
N ASP A 467 33.15 -29.35 4.21
CA ASP A 467 33.98 -30.02 3.20
C ASP A 467 33.14 -30.48 2.00
N VAL A 468 33.39 -29.89 0.83
CA VAL A 468 32.67 -30.13 -0.42
C VAL A 468 32.87 -31.56 -0.92
N GLU A 469 34.06 -32.14 -0.76
CA GLU A 469 34.35 -33.49 -1.24
C GLU A 469 33.55 -34.54 -0.45
N ARG A 470 33.49 -34.37 0.88
CA ARG A 470 32.69 -35.20 1.77
C ARG A 470 31.19 -35.02 1.53
N ALA A 471 30.73 -33.78 1.32
CA ALA A 471 29.33 -33.52 0.98
C ALA A 471 28.92 -34.26 -0.30
N MET A 472 29.80 -34.30 -1.31
CA MET A 472 29.55 -35.03 -2.55
C MET A 472 29.50 -36.54 -2.39
N GLU A 473 30.39 -37.10 -1.56
CA GLU A 473 30.38 -38.52 -1.25
C GLU A 473 29.07 -38.94 -0.57
N VAL A 474 28.61 -38.11 0.38
CA VAL A 474 27.36 -38.31 1.11
C VAL A 474 26.14 -38.20 0.20
N LEU A 475 26.07 -37.20 -0.68
CA LEU A 475 24.95 -37.07 -1.63
C LEU A 475 24.93 -38.23 -2.65
N ARG A 476 26.09 -38.66 -3.15
CA ARG A 476 26.20 -39.84 -4.03
C ARG A 476 25.79 -41.14 -3.36
N SER A 477 25.89 -41.22 -2.03
CA SER A 477 25.43 -42.37 -1.26
C SER A 477 23.89 -42.47 -1.15
N GLY A 478 23.17 -41.44 -1.62
CA GLY A 478 21.72 -41.43 -1.70
C GLY A 478 21.03 -40.52 -0.67
N ALA A 479 21.78 -39.69 0.06
CA ALA A 479 21.20 -38.68 0.95
C ALA A 479 20.37 -37.66 0.14
N ASP A 480 19.21 -37.27 0.68
CA ASP A 480 18.29 -36.30 0.06
C ASP A 480 18.55 -34.86 0.54
N GLY A 481 19.42 -34.67 1.54
CA GLY A 481 19.86 -33.35 1.95
C GLY A 481 21.17 -33.36 2.75
N TYR A 482 21.92 -32.26 2.68
CA TYR A 482 23.15 -32.04 3.43
C TYR A 482 23.14 -30.62 4.03
N LEU A 483 23.17 -30.55 5.36
CA LEU A 483 23.03 -29.33 6.14
C LEU A 483 24.14 -29.21 7.19
N LEU A 484 24.46 -27.98 7.55
CA LEU A 484 25.40 -27.70 8.63
C LEU A 484 24.66 -27.70 9.98
N LYS A 485 25.29 -28.19 11.05
CA LYS A 485 24.75 -28.14 12.42
C LYS A 485 24.55 -26.71 12.96
N SER A 486 25.00 -25.68 12.22
CA SER A 486 24.71 -24.26 12.48
C SER A 486 23.36 -23.79 11.93
N ILE A 487 22.59 -24.66 11.26
CA ILE A 487 21.27 -24.31 10.73
C ILE A 487 20.31 -23.89 11.84
N GLU A 488 19.53 -22.85 11.59
CA GLU A 488 18.52 -22.45 12.55
C GLU A 488 17.41 -23.51 12.65
N PRO A 489 16.87 -23.80 13.84
CA PRO A 489 15.91 -24.90 13.98
C PRO A 489 14.62 -24.72 13.16
N ARG A 490 14.19 -23.46 12.93
CA ARG A 490 13.04 -23.16 12.05
C ARG A 490 13.34 -23.51 10.60
N GLU A 491 14.55 -23.21 10.14
CA GLU A 491 15.00 -23.51 8.78
C GLU A 491 15.22 -25.03 8.58
N LEU A 492 15.65 -25.75 9.63
CA LEU A 492 15.69 -27.21 9.63
C LEU A 492 14.29 -27.81 9.45
N ALA A 493 13.28 -27.32 10.17
CA ALA A 493 11.89 -27.78 10.03
C ALA A 493 11.34 -27.53 8.60
N GLU A 494 11.63 -26.36 8.01
CA GLU A 494 11.27 -26.09 6.62
C GLU A 494 11.99 -27.01 5.63
N THR A 495 13.26 -27.33 5.88
CA THR A 495 14.04 -28.25 5.06
C THR A 495 13.49 -29.68 5.13
N ILE A 496 13.10 -30.15 6.31
CA ILE A 496 12.44 -31.45 6.50
C ILE A 496 11.18 -31.53 5.65
N ARG A 497 10.34 -30.50 5.67
CA ARG A 497 9.11 -30.43 4.84
C ARG A 497 9.42 -30.45 3.35
N LEU A 498 10.46 -29.74 2.92
CA LEU A 498 10.90 -29.69 1.52
C LEU A 498 11.35 -31.08 1.04
N VAL A 499 12.20 -31.75 1.84
CA VAL A 499 12.77 -33.06 1.51
C VAL A 499 11.70 -34.15 1.53
N HIS A 500 10.78 -34.10 2.50
CA HIS A 500 9.62 -35.00 2.55
C HIS A 500 8.78 -34.92 1.27
N ARG A 501 8.58 -33.71 0.72
CA ARG A 501 7.86 -33.47 -0.54
C ARG A 501 8.66 -33.84 -1.80
N GLY A 502 9.84 -34.44 -1.66
CA GLY A 502 10.69 -34.87 -2.76
C GLY A 502 11.64 -33.81 -3.31
N GLY A 503 11.81 -32.69 -2.62
CA GLY A 503 12.90 -31.74 -2.90
C GLY A 503 14.24 -32.26 -2.40
N THR A 504 15.34 -31.70 -2.91
CA THR A 504 16.70 -31.95 -2.43
C THR A 504 17.28 -30.62 -1.95
N MET A 505 17.93 -30.60 -0.78
CA MET A 505 18.50 -29.38 -0.20
C MET A 505 20.02 -29.53 0.02
N ILE A 506 20.79 -28.58 -0.49
CA ILE A 506 22.24 -28.48 -0.29
C ILE A 506 22.53 -27.07 0.24
N ALA A 507 23.33 -26.97 1.31
CA ALA A 507 23.73 -25.69 1.87
C ALA A 507 24.34 -24.74 0.81
N GLN A 508 23.95 -23.46 0.83
CA GLN A 508 24.26 -22.46 -0.21
C GLN A 508 25.77 -22.30 -0.47
N ASP A 509 26.58 -22.45 0.57
CA ASP A 509 28.05 -22.36 0.60
C ASP A 509 28.76 -23.53 -0.11
N ILE A 510 28.07 -24.65 -0.32
CA ILE A 510 28.56 -25.80 -1.10
C ILE A 510 28.00 -25.76 -2.53
N SER A 511 26.79 -25.22 -2.71
CA SER A 511 26.12 -25.14 -4.01
C SER A 511 26.92 -24.37 -5.06
N SER A 512 27.58 -23.27 -4.69
CA SER A 512 28.35 -22.43 -5.61
C SER A 512 29.63 -23.10 -6.14
N LYS A 513 30.25 -23.99 -5.37
CA LYS A 513 31.45 -24.74 -5.79
C LYS A 513 31.12 -26.01 -6.56
N LEU A 514 29.98 -26.64 -6.27
CA LEU A 514 29.46 -27.80 -7.01
C LEU A 514 29.19 -27.51 -8.48
N PHE A 515 28.76 -26.29 -8.79
CA PHE A 515 28.54 -25.85 -10.18
C PHE A 515 29.85 -25.46 -10.89
N GLU A 516 30.95 -25.19 -10.17
CA GLU A 516 32.26 -24.88 -10.76
C GLU A 516 33.05 -26.14 -11.15
N GLU A 517 32.86 -27.27 -10.46
CA GLU A 517 33.55 -28.54 -10.76
C GLU A 517 32.80 -29.45 -11.75
N ALA A 518 31.59 -29.08 -12.18
CA ALA A 518 30.74 -29.89 -13.06
C ALA A 518 30.85 -29.58 -14.58
N ASP A 519 31.68 -28.61 -14.99
CA ASP A 519 32.01 -28.34 -16.40
C ASP A 519 33.33 -29.05 -16.78
N LEU A 520 33.37 -30.28 -17.31
CA LEU A 520 33.11 -30.73 -18.69
C LEU A 520 33.68 -32.18 -18.86
N PRO A 521 33.41 -32.96 -19.95
CA PRO A 521 32.37 -32.81 -20.97
C PRO A 521 31.58 -34.11 -21.33
N ALA A 522 30.43 -33.85 -21.94
CA ALA A 522 29.81 -34.57 -23.06
C ALA A 522 28.91 -35.81 -22.82
N ALA A 523 27.69 -35.60 -23.34
CA ALA A 523 26.93 -36.53 -24.17
C ALA A 523 26.27 -37.71 -23.47
N ALA A 524 25.02 -37.50 -23.05
CA ALA A 524 23.87 -38.04 -23.77
C ALA A 524 22.57 -37.71 -23.01
N LEU A 525 21.49 -37.50 -23.79
CA LEU A 525 20.09 -37.41 -23.35
C LEU A 525 19.77 -36.03 -22.74
N HIS A 526 19.13 -35.10 -23.44
CA HIS A 526 17.77 -35.25 -23.96
C HIS A 526 17.54 -34.44 -25.25
N LYS A 527 16.96 -35.12 -26.25
CA LYS A 527 16.15 -34.51 -27.30
C LYS A 527 14.73 -34.31 -26.75
N GLU A 528 14.25 -33.09 -26.87
CA GLU A 528 12.86 -32.60 -26.88
C GLU A 528 11.92 -33.38 -27.84
N PRO A 529 10.57 -33.12 -27.93
CA PRO A 529 9.85 -31.89 -27.53
C PRO A 529 8.43 -32.05 -26.92
N ALA A 530 7.94 -31.00 -26.25
CA ALA A 530 6.50 -30.72 -26.18
C ALA A 530 6.21 -29.20 -26.20
N ALA A 531 5.68 -28.77 -27.35
CA ALA A 531 4.78 -27.64 -27.62
C ALA A 531 5.16 -26.22 -27.13
N ALA A 532 5.62 -25.42 -28.10
CA ALA A 532 5.63 -23.96 -28.08
C ALA A 532 4.29 -23.39 -28.57
N GLU A 533 3.82 -22.31 -27.95
CA GLU A 533 3.10 -21.23 -28.64
C GLU A 533 3.72 -19.87 -28.25
N GLU A 534 4.55 -19.40 -29.17
CA GLU A 534 4.78 -18.01 -29.62
C GLU A 534 5.00 -16.87 -28.61
N ARG A 535 6.27 -16.41 -28.50
CA ARG A 535 6.76 -15.08 -28.95
C ARG A 535 8.27 -14.86 -28.66
N PRO A 536 8.96 -13.93 -29.37
CA PRO A 536 10.08 -14.28 -30.23
C PRO A 536 11.47 -14.15 -29.60
N THR A 537 12.34 -15.00 -30.12
CA THR A 537 13.81 -14.96 -30.10
C THR A 537 14.36 -13.63 -30.63
N GLU A 538 15.29 -13.02 -29.90
CA GLU A 538 16.38 -12.13 -30.38
C GLU A 538 17.30 -11.88 -29.16
N GLN A 539 18.46 -12.52 -29.01
CA GLN A 539 19.79 -12.16 -29.55
C GLN A 539 20.78 -12.29 -28.37
N ARG A 540 21.53 -13.40 -28.34
CA ARG A 540 22.84 -13.46 -27.68
C ARG A 540 23.78 -12.64 -28.57
N GLU A 541 24.26 -11.49 -28.09
CA GLU A 541 25.58 -10.91 -28.38
C GLU A 541 25.72 -9.50 -27.74
N ALA A 542 26.63 -9.38 -26.77
CA ALA A 542 27.53 -8.24 -26.53
C ALA A 542 28.32 -8.50 -25.23
N GLU A 543 29.51 -9.10 -25.35
CA GLU A 543 30.51 -9.14 -24.27
C GLU A 543 30.99 -7.72 -23.99
N ASN A 544 30.52 -7.12 -22.89
CA ASN A 544 31.27 -6.04 -22.24
C ASN A 544 32.36 -6.66 -21.36
N GLU A 545 33.36 -5.86 -21.00
CA GLU A 545 34.51 -6.25 -20.16
C GLU A 545 34.11 -6.94 -18.84
N TYR A 546 32.87 -6.75 -18.38
CA TYR A 546 32.33 -7.26 -17.12
C TYR A 546 31.28 -8.37 -17.27
N GLY A 547 31.02 -8.87 -18.48
CA GLY A 547 30.03 -9.94 -18.72
C GLY A 547 28.60 -9.59 -18.28
N LEU A 548 28.24 -8.30 -18.28
CA LEU A 548 26.87 -7.85 -17.96
C LEU A 548 25.93 -8.18 -19.12
N THR A 549 24.79 -8.76 -18.79
CA THR A 549 23.69 -9.00 -19.74
C THR A 549 22.99 -7.68 -20.10
N PRO A 550 22.25 -7.62 -21.22
CA PRO A 550 21.48 -6.42 -21.59
C PRO A 550 20.52 -5.96 -20.49
N ARG A 551 19.95 -6.91 -19.74
CA ARG A 551 19.02 -6.62 -18.63
C ARG A 551 19.72 -6.01 -17.42
N GLU A 552 20.93 -6.46 -17.12
CA GLU A 552 21.77 -5.91 -16.05
C GLU A 552 22.23 -4.47 -16.39
N ILE A 553 22.57 -4.20 -17.66
CA ILE A 553 22.89 -2.85 -18.14
C ILE A 553 21.68 -1.92 -18.02
N GLU A 554 20.49 -2.37 -18.41
CA GLU A 554 19.25 -1.59 -18.32
C GLU A 554 18.93 -1.21 -16.86
N ILE A 555 19.16 -2.13 -15.92
CA ILE A 555 19.00 -1.88 -14.49
C ILE A 555 20.04 -0.87 -14.00
N LEU A 556 21.30 -1.02 -14.41
CA LEU A 556 22.39 -0.08 -14.09
C LEU A 556 22.13 1.34 -14.60
N GLN A 557 21.54 1.49 -15.79
CA GLN A 557 21.08 2.78 -16.33
C GLN A 557 19.95 3.43 -15.52
N PHE A 558 19.01 2.64 -15.00
CA PHE A 558 18.00 3.19 -14.11
C PHE A 558 18.57 3.57 -12.75
N LEU A 559 19.56 2.82 -12.26
CA LEU A 559 20.28 3.15 -11.04
C LEU A 559 21.08 4.44 -11.17
N SER A 560 21.73 4.69 -12.31
CA SER A 560 22.45 5.94 -12.57
C SER A 560 21.53 7.17 -12.61
N ARG A 561 20.27 6.99 -13.01
CA ARG A 561 19.22 8.03 -12.99
C ARG A 561 18.57 8.27 -11.62
N GLY A 562 19.08 7.66 -10.55
CA GLY A 562 18.57 7.89 -9.19
C GLY A 562 17.26 7.16 -8.85
N LEU A 563 16.77 6.25 -9.69
CA LEU A 563 15.51 5.53 -9.44
C LEU A 563 15.66 4.54 -8.27
N ARG A 564 14.58 4.34 -7.51
CA ARG A 564 14.51 3.33 -6.43
C ARG A 564 14.12 1.97 -7.00
N TYR A 565 14.54 0.86 -6.37
CA TYR A 565 14.26 -0.51 -6.85
C TYR A 565 12.77 -0.74 -7.15
N LYS A 566 11.87 -0.30 -6.27
CA LYS A 566 10.41 -0.39 -6.47
C LYS A 566 9.93 0.31 -7.76
N THR A 567 10.54 1.44 -8.12
CA THR A 567 10.20 2.19 -9.35
C THR A 567 10.78 1.51 -10.59
N ILE A 568 11.97 0.92 -10.47
CA ILE A 568 12.61 0.13 -11.54
C ILE A 568 11.78 -1.13 -11.81
N ALA A 569 11.37 -1.83 -10.76
CA ALA A 569 10.49 -3.00 -10.80
C ALA A 569 9.18 -2.70 -11.54
N ALA A 570 8.52 -1.59 -11.22
CA ALA A 570 7.30 -1.16 -11.91
C ALA A 570 7.52 -0.80 -13.39
N LYS A 571 8.67 -0.21 -13.74
CA LYS A 571 8.99 0.14 -15.14
C LYS A 571 9.38 -1.06 -15.98
N LEU A 572 10.01 -2.05 -15.36
CA LEU A 572 10.51 -3.26 -16.02
C LEU A 572 9.57 -4.46 -15.92
N TYR A 573 8.40 -4.29 -15.28
CA TYR A 573 7.45 -5.37 -14.98
C TYR A 573 8.11 -6.55 -14.23
N LEU A 574 8.97 -6.23 -13.26
CA LEU A 574 9.67 -7.18 -12.39
C LEU A 574 9.18 -7.03 -10.94
N SER A 575 9.47 -8.02 -10.09
CA SER A 575 9.30 -7.88 -8.64
C SER A 575 10.45 -7.04 -8.03
N ASP A 576 10.22 -6.40 -6.89
CA ASP A 576 11.25 -5.63 -6.18
C ASP A 576 12.45 -6.51 -5.77
N GLY A 577 12.19 -7.75 -5.36
CA GLY A 577 13.22 -8.75 -5.06
C GLY A 577 14.04 -9.14 -6.29
N THR A 578 13.40 -9.28 -7.44
CA THR A 578 14.09 -9.58 -8.71
C THR A 578 15.05 -8.45 -9.11
N VAL A 579 14.65 -7.19 -8.95
CA VAL A 579 15.53 -6.04 -9.24
C VAL A 579 16.71 -5.98 -8.26
N ARG A 580 16.51 -6.31 -6.98
CA ARG A 580 17.61 -6.40 -6.01
C ARG A 580 18.60 -7.49 -6.39
N ASN A 581 18.13 -8.66 -6.82
CA ASN A 581 18.99 -9.75 -7.25
C ASN A 581 19.82 -9.36 -8.47
N TYR A 582 19.23 -8.69 -9.46
CA TYR A 582 19.98 -8.15 -10.59
C TYR A 582 20.99 -7.08 -10.17
N ALA A 583 20.63 -6.16 -9.25
CA ALA A 583 21.56 -5.16 -8.74
C ALA A 583 22.75 -5.81 -8.00
N SER A 584 22.50 -6.83 -7.19
CA SER A 584 23.55 -7.61 -6.51
C SER A 584 24.46 -8.33 -7.50
N ALA A 585 23.90 -8.93 -8.56
CA ALA A 585 24.68 -9.56 -9.63
C ALA A 585 25.55 -8.54 -10.39
N VAL A 586 25.01 -7.35 -10.67
CA VAL A 586 25.75 -6.24 -11.27
C VAL A 586 26.91 -5.80 -10.36
N TYR A 587 26.68 -5.67 -9.05
CA TYR A 587 27.71 -5.27 -8.10
C TYR A 587 28.83 -6.31 -7.99
N ALA A 588 28.47 -7.60 -8.00
CA ALA A 588 29.45 -8.68 -8.02
C ALA A 588 30.29 -8.68 -9.30
N LYS A 589 29.64 -8.53 -10.48
CA LYS A 589 30.33 -8.49 -11.78
C LYS A 589 31.21 -7.25 -11.97
N LEU A 590 30.80 -6.13 -11.39
CA LEU A 590 31.59 -4.90 -11.39
C LEU A 590 32.62 -4.85 -10.25
N ASP A 591 32.66 -5.83 -9.34
CA ASP A 591 33.51 -5.84 -8.13
C ASP A 591 33.40 -4.53 -7.33
N VAL A 592 32.18 -4.19 -6.91
CA VAL A 592 31.82 -2.99 -6.14
C VAL A 592 30.86 -3.33 -5.03
N ARG A 593 30.80 -2.50 -3.98
CA ARG A 593 30.05 -2.83 -2.76
C ARG A 593 28.71 -2.12 -2.64
N ASN A 594 28.55 -1.01 -3.36
CA ASN A 594 27.35 -0.18 -3.26
C ASN A 594 26.97 0.42 -4.60
N ARG A 595 25.77 1.00 -4.60
CA ARG A 595 25.16 1.63 -5.77
C ARG A 595 25.99 2.79 -6.31
N GLU A 596 26.55 3.63 -5.44
CA GLU A 596 27.33 4.80 -5.88
C GLU A 596 28.59 4.36 -6.64
N GLU A 597 29.32 3.39 -6.10
CA GLU A 597 30.50 2.79 -6.74
C GLU A 597 30.15 2.12 -8.07
N ALA A 598 29.02 1.40 -8.13
CA ALA A 598 28.56 0.75 -9.36
C ALA A 598 28.26 1.77 -10.46
N VAL A 599 27.57 2.88 -10.13
CA VAL A 599 27.25 3.93 -11.10
C VAL A 599 28.51 4.67 -11.55
N GLN A 600 29.44 4.95 -10.64
CA GLN A 600 30.70 5.60 -10.98
C GLN A 600 31.55 4.72 -11.90
N LYS A 601 31.76 3.45 -11.54
CA LYS A 601 32.56 2.50 -12.32
C LYS A 601 31.95 2.23 -13.69
N ALA A 602 30.62 2.19 -13.77
CA ALA A 602 29.91 2.06 -15.04
C ALA A 602 30.05 3.30 -15.95
N ALA A 603 30.13 4.51 -15.38
CA ALA A 603 30.40 5.73 -16.15
C ALA A 603 31.84 5.78 -16.67
N GLU A 604 32.81 5.37 -15.85
CA GLU A 604 34.22 5.28 -16.23
C GLU A 604 34.47 4.22 -17.32
N ALA A 605 33.72 3.11 -17.28
CA ALA A 605 33.77 2.04 -18.27
C ALA A 605 32.92 2.27 -19.54
N GLY A 606 32.22 3.40 -19.65
CA GLY A 606 31.40 3.73 -20.82
C GLY A 606 30.14 2.86 -21.00
N LEU A 607 29.59 2.31 -19.91
CA LEU A 607 28.42 1.42 -19.90
C LEU A 607 27.08 2.15 -19.70
N LEU A 608 27.10 3.48 -19.49
CA LEU A 608 25.96 4.33 -19.13
C LEU A 608 25.57 5.34 -20.20
#